data_AF-A0A7S1I4Q3-F1
#
_entry.id   AF-A0A7S1I4Q3-F1
#
_cell.length_a   1.000
_cell.length_b   1.000
_cell.length_c   1.000
_cell.angle_alpha   90.00
_cell.angle_beta   90.00
_cell.angle_gamma   90.00
#
_symmetry.space_group_name_H-M   'P 1'
#
loop_
_entity.id
_entity.type
_entity.pdbx_description
1 polymer ?
#
loop_
_entity_poly.entity_id
_entity_poly.type
_entity_poly.pdbx_seq_one_letter_code
_entity_poly.pdbx_strand_id
1 'polypeptide(L)'
;MTQDLHGNADQVAELVHRSGEVLARCNREGFPHIAHKTTPSQTGSDQDFIHGGPDGTQLHTMINNVTTLATASVVANRPDLGAVAQEHLLVFFLDPQTGMNPRLTFPDGKPTDLVEFYDLPRLLDSIALIQDELSGDFRSALKGWFSAFLDRVDDIKSHYHPSATGLAGGAYDVLRMGLATWLGRSEIVKDQAAEVQGRLEQAIKADGRTLLPVGLQMDALAVSAELASRAGVDLWGHKTRTGGGSLINAVQALVTDANNKGQAPQLYDRTIKLAQRHAARN
;
A
#
# COMPACT_ATOMS: atom_id res chain seq x y z
N MET A 1 -24.67 4.88 26.63
CA MET A 1 -23.34 4.92 25.97
C MET A 1 -22.52 3.68 26.36
N THR A 2 -23.13 2.49 26.30
CA THR A 2 -22.53 1.21 26.75
C THR A 2 -22.99 0.00 25.89
N GLN A 3 -23.69 0.25 24.78
CA GLN A 3 -24.18 -0.80 23.87
C GLN A 3 -23.27 -1.09 22.67
N ASP A 4 -22.30 -0.22 22.34
CA ASP A 4 -21.42 -0.38 21.17
C ASP A 4 -20.15 -1.21 21.43
N LEU A 5 -19.88 -1.64 22.67
CA LEU A 5 -18.69 -2.43 22.99
C LEU A 5 -18.89 -3.94 22.83
N HIS A 6 -20.13 -4.44 22.89
CA HIS A 6 -20.41 -5.88 22.75
C HIS A 6 -20.35 -6.35 21.28
N GLY A 7 -20.78 -5.50 20.32
CA GLY A 7 -20.68 -5.81 18.89
C GLY A 7 -19.23 -5.92 18.40
N ASN A 8 -18.29 -5.25 19.07
CA ASN A 8 -16.88 -5.29 18.73
C ASN A 8 -16.18 -6.56 19.26
N ALA A 9 -16.63 -7.10 20.41
CA ALA A 9 -16.04 -8.30 20.99
C ALA A 9 -16.31 -9.56 20.16
N ASP A 10 -17.55 -9.73 19.67
CA ASP A 10 -17.93 -10.86 18.82
C ASP A 10 -17.27 -10.77 17.44
N GLN A 11 -17.16 -9.57 16.87
CA GLN A 11 -16.43 -9.34 15.62
C GLN A 11 -14.93 -9.61 15.76
N VAL A 12 -14.31 -9.18 16.86
CA VAL A 12 -12.91 -9.49 17.15
C VAL A 12 -12.72 -10.98 17.40
N ALA A 13 -13.63 -11.65 18.10
CA ALA A 13 -13.57 -13.09 18.33
C ALA A 13 -13.71 -13.90 17.03
N GLU A 14 -14.64 -13.52 16.16
CA GLU A 14 -14.79 -14.11 14.82
C GLU A 14 -13.54 -13.89 13.97
N LEU A 15 -12.94 -12.70 14.03
CA LEU A 15 -11.74 -12.35 13.27
C LEU A 15 -10.50 -13.09 13.78
N VAL A 16 -10.37 -13.27 15.10
CA VAL A 16 -9.33 -14.10 15.74
C VAL A 16 -9.52 -15.57 15.34
N HIS A 17 -10.75 -16.07 15.37
CA HIS A 17 -11.05 -17.44 14.97
C HIS A 17 -10.70 -17.67 13.49
N ARG A 18 -11.16 -16.80 12.60
CA ARG A 18 -10.86 -16.85 11.15
C ARG A 18 -9.36 -16.68 10.87
N SER A 19 -8.68 -15.80 11.60
CA SER A 19 -7.23 -15.62 11.48
C SER A 19 -6.47 -16.87 11.93
N GLY A 20 -6.90 -17.49 13.03
CA GLY A 20 -6.39 -18.76 13.52
C GLY A 20 -6.60 -19.92 12.53
N GLU A 21 -7.76 -19.97 11.84
CA GLU A 21 -8.00 -20.94 10.77
C GLU A 21 -7.08 -20.72 9.56
N VAL A 22 -6.85 -19.46 9.17
CA VAL A 22 -5.92 -19.13 8.08
C VAL A 22 -4.49 -19.53 8.45
N LEU A 23 -4.02 -19.19 9.66
CA LEU A 23 -2.71 -19.59 10.17
C LEU A 23 -2.58 -21.12 10.25
N ALA A 24 -3.60 -21.81 10.77
CA ALA A 24 -3.61 -23.26 10.88
C ALA A 24 -3.66 -23.96 9.51
N ARG A 25 -4.21 -23.31 8.48
CA ARG A 25 -4.16 -23.77 7.09
C ARG A 25 -2.77 -23.54 6.50
N CYS A 26 -2.21 -22.34 6.61
CA CYS A 26 -0.86 -22.01 6.17
C CYS A 26 0.20 -22.93 6.80
N ASN A 27 0.07 -23.23 8.09
CA ASN A 27 0.97 -24.14 8.82
C ASN A 27 0.83 -25.62 8.43
N ARG A 28 -0.37 -26.06 7.98
CA ARG A 28 -0.61 -27.45 7.56
C ARG A 28 -0.21 -27.73 6.12
N GLU A 29 -0.51 -26.78 5.25
CA GLU A 29 -0.44 -26.97 3.81
C GLU A 29 0.83 -26.34 3.21
N GLY A 30 1.57 -25.56 4.01
CA GLY A 30 2.47 -24.54 3.48
C GLY A 30 1.67 -23.44 2.78
N PHE A 31 2.29 -22.28 2.51
CA PHE A 31 1.74 -21.44 1.45
C PHE A 31 1.75 -22.26 0.15
N PRO A 32 0.64 -22.35 -0.60
CA PRO A 32 0.62 -23.12 -1.83
C PRO A 32 1.76 -22.65 -2.72
N HIS A 33 2.50 -23.63 -3.22
CA HIS A 33 3.68 -23.42 -4.04
C HIS A 33 3.45 -22.39 -5.16
N ILE A 34 4.47 -21.55 -5.32
CA ILE A 34 4.82 -20.68 -6.44
C ILE A 34 4.03 -20.98 -7.73
N ALA A 35 3.19 -20.01 -8.11
CA ALA A 35 2.73 -19.68 -9.46
C ALA A 35 1.90 -20.73 -10.26
N HIS A 36 0.60 -20.47 -10.36
CA HIS A 36 -0.08 -20.48 -11.66
C HIS A 36 -0.97 -19.24 -11.79
N LYS A 37 -0.62 -18.34 -12.71
CA LYS A 37 -1.52 -17.26 -13.16
C LYS A 37 -2.78 -17.88 -13.74
N THR A 38 -3.91 -17.70 -13.06
CA THR A 38 -5.18 -17.59 -13.78
C THR A 38 -5.25 -16.18 -14.35
N THR A 39 -5.38 -16.10 -15.67
CA THR A 39 -5.52 -14.84 -16.41
C THR A 39 -6.66 -14.01 -15.84
N PRO A 40 -6.47 -12.73 -15.46
CA PRO A 40 -7.59 -11.87 -15.11
C PRO A 40 -8.47 -11.66 -16.35
N SER A 41 -9.79 -11.79 -16.20
CA SER A 41 -10.73 -11.37 -17.22
C SER A 41 -10.61 -9.85 -17.40
N GLN A 42 -10.58 -9.37 -18.65
CA GLN A 42 -10.45 -7.95 -18.98
C GLN A 42 -11.69 -7.09 -18.64
N THR A 43 -12.54 -7.55 -17.72
CA THR A 43 -13.81 -6.92 -17.35
C THR A 43 -14.00 -6.79 -15.84
N GLY A 44 -12.95 -7.03 -15.04
CA GLY A 44 -13.00 -6.92 -13.58
C GLY A 44 -13.00 -5.48 -13.07
N SER A 45 -13.53 -5.30 -11.87
CA SER A 45 -13.44 -4.06 -11.09
C SER A 45 -11.99 -3.74 -10.69
N ASP A 46 -11.68 -2.51 -10.30
CA ASP A 46 -10.35 -2.09 -9.82
C ASP A 46 -9.78 -3.00 -8.70
N GLN A 47 -10.64 -3.66 -7.92
CA GLN A 47 -10.24 -4.66 -6.91
C GLN A 47 -9.77 -5.98 -7.52
N ASP A 48 -10.33 -6.40 -8.66
CA ASP A 48 -9.93 -7.64 -9.35
C ASP A 48 -8.53 -7.53 -9.97
N PHE A 49 -8.05 -6.31 -10.22
CA PHE A 49 -6.67 -6.04 -10.67
C PHE A 49 -5.64 -6.13 -9.55
N ILE A 50 -6.05 -5.94 -8.30
CA ILE A 50 -5.18 -5.98 -7.12
C ILE A 50 -5.00 -7.44 -6.64
N HIS A 51 -5.99 -8.30 -6.87
CA HIS A 51 -5.95 -9.73 -6.53
C HIS A 51 -5.39 -10.58 -7.68
N GLY A 52 -4.10 -10.39 -7.97
CA GLY A 52 -3.37 -11.21 -8.93
C GLY A 52 -3.23 -12.67 -8.46
N GLY A 53 -4.16 -13.52 -8.87
CA GLY A 53 -4.12 -14.95 -8.60
C GLY A 53 -4.19 -15.36 -7.11
N PRO A 54 -3.99 -16.67 -6.82
CA PRO A 54 -4.05 -17.20 -5.45
C PRO A 54 -3.06 -16.57 -4.47
N ASP A 55 -1.86 -16.19 -4.95
CA ASP A 55 -0.79 -15.64 -4.12
C ASP A 55 -1.07 -14.17 -3.77
N GLY A 56 -1.50 -13.36 -4.75
CA GLY A 56 -1.98 -12.00 -4.49
C GLY A 56 -3.15 -11.99 -3.51
N THR A 57 -4.10 -12.91 -3.65
CA THR A 57 -5.23 -13.05 -2.71
C THR A 57 -4.76 -13.34 -1.28
N GLN A 58 -3.75 -14.19 -1.12
CA GLN A 58 -3.19 -14.54 0.19
C GLN A 58 -2.39 -13.39 0.80
N LEU A 59 -1.60 -12.67 0.00
CA LEU A 59 -0.91 -11.46 0.42
C LEU A 59 -1.90 -10.43 0.98
N HIS A 60 -2.96 -10.14 0.24
CA HIS A 60 -4.00 -9.18 0.68
C HIS A 60 -4.71 -9.65 1.94
N THR A 61 -5.03 -10.94 2.04
CA THR A 61 -5.64 -11.50 3.25
C THR A 61 -4.72 -11.34 4.46
N MET A 62 -3.42 -11.65 4.31
CA MET A 62 -2.43 -11.47 5.36
C MET A 62 -2.31 -10.00 5.77
N ILE A 63 -2.21 -9.07 4.80
CA ILE A 63 -2.14 -7.63 5.07
C ILE A 63 -3.36 -7.17 5.87
N ASN A 64 -4.57 -7.61 5.49
CA ASN A 64 -5.81 -7.25 6.18
C ASN A 64 -5.87 -7.83 7.60
N ASN A 65 -5.45 -9.08 7.79
CA ASN A 65 -5.40 -9.71 9.11
C ASN A 65 -4.42 -8.97 10.03
N VAL A 66 -3.17 -8.75 9.59
CA VAL A 66 -2.17 -8.03 10.40
C VAL A 66 -2.64 -6.61 10.70
N THR A 67 -3.22 -5.91 9.72
CA THR A 67 -3.74 -4.55 9.93
C THR A 67 -4.83 -4.53 11.00
N THR A 68 -5.77 -5.47 10.93
CA THR A 68 -6.87 -5.55 11.89
C THR A 68 -6.36 -5.92 13.28
N LEU A 69 -5.52 -6.94 13.38
CA LEU A 69 -4.96 -7.43 14.65
C LEU A 69 -4.07 -6.39 15.33
N ALA A 70 -3.18 -5.74 14.59
CA ALA A 70 -2.32 -4.68 15.10
C ALA A 70 -3.13 -3.47 15.61
N THR A 71 -4.14 -3.05 14.82
CA THR A 71 -5.03 -1.97 15.22
C THR A 71 -5.83 -2.34 16.48
N ALA A 72 -6.36 -3.56 16.54
CA ALA A 72 -7.11 -4.05 17.69
C ALA A 72 -6.23 -4.17 18.94
N SER A 73 -4.96 -4.60 18.79
CA SER A 73 -3.99 -4.66 19.90
C SER A 73 -3.88 -3.31 20.59
N VAL A 74 -3.70 -2.23 19.80
CA VAL A 74 -3.52 -0.87 20.32
C VAL A 74 -4.84 -0.26 20.80
N VAL A 75 -5.89 -0.30 19.98
CA VAL A 75 -7.17 0.40 20.27
C VAL A 75 -7.93 -0.27 21.42
N ALA A 76 -7.92 -1.61 21.49
CA ALA A 76 -8.60 -2.36 22.53
C ALA A 76 -7.68 -2.76 23.69
N ASN A 77 -6.40 -2.36 23.67
CA ASN A 77 -5.38 -2.72 24.66
C ASN A 77 -5.28 -4.25 24.86
N ARG A 78 -5.18 -4.99 23.75
CA ARG A 78 -5.17 -6.46 23.67
C ARG A 78 -3.84 -6.96 23.09
N PRO A 79 -2.74 -6.95 23.87
CA PRO A 79 -1.41 -7.32 23.38
C PRO A 79 -1.31 -8.75 22.85
N ASP A 80 -2.24 -9.63 23.26
CA ASP A 80 -2.36 -10.98 22.71
C ASP A 80 -2.71 -10.96 21.20
N LEU A 81 -3.44 -9.95 20.71
CA LEU A 81 -3.72 -9.79 19.27
C LEU A 81 -2.48 -9.33 18.49
N GLY A 82 -1.61 -8.53 19.12
CA GLY A 82 -0.32 -8.16 18.55
C GLY A 82 0.61 -9.36 18.38
N ALA A 83 0.59 -10.31 19.33
CA ALA A 83 1.31 -11.58 19.20
C ALA A 83 0.80 -12.41 18.01
N VAL A 84 -0.52 -12.47 17.78
CA VAL A 84 -1.09 -13.16 16.60
C VAL A 84 -0.68 -12.45 15.30
N ALA A 85 -0.63 -11.11 15.29
CA ALA A 85 -0.11 -10.35 14.15
C ALA A 85 1.36 -10.69 13.86
N GLN A 86 2.18 -10.84 14.91
CA GLN A 86 3.57 -11.29 14.78
C GLN A 86 3.67 -12.68 14.17
N GLU A 87 2.80 -13.63 14.53
CA GLU A 87 2.78 -14.97 13.92
C GLU A 87 2.51 -14.91 12.41
N HIS A 88 1.55 -14.09 11.97
CA HIS A 88 1.31 -13.87 10.54
C HIS A 88 2.56 -13.33 9.82
N LEU A 89 3.26 -12.37 10.43
CA LEU A 89 4.50 -11.81 9.87
C LEU A 89 5.64 -12.84 9.81
N LEU A 90 5.75 -13.69 10.84
CA LEU A 90 6.73 -14.78 10.88
C LEU A 90 6.51 -15.74 9.71
N VAL A 91 5.32 -16.32 9.60
CA VAL A 91 5.00 -17.32 8.57
C VAL A 91 5.13 -16.72 7.16
N PHE A 92 4.70 -15.48 6.96
CA PHE A 92 4.71 -14.89 5.61
C PHE A 92 6.09 -14.40 5.15
N PHE A 93 6.96 -13.92 6.05
CA PHE A 93 8.21 -13.25 5.64
C PHE A 93 9.48 -13.95 6.10
N LEU A 94 9.47 -14.58 7.27
CA LEU A 94 10.69 -14.96 7.98
C LEU A 94 10.86 -16.46 8.18
N ASP A 95 9.77 -17.22 8.14
CA ASP A 95 9.81 -18.66 8.25
C ASP A 95 10.53 -19.28 7.04
N PRO A 96 11.53 -20.16 7.23
CA PRO A 96 12.33 -20.68 6.13
C PRO A 96 11.59 -21.67 5.22
N GLN A 97 10.46 -22.24 5.67
CA GLN A 97 9.65 -23.17 4.88
C GLN A 97 8.52 -22.48 4.13
N THR A 98 8.00 -21.40 4.69
CA THR A 98 6.77 -20.74 4.22
C THR A 98 6.95 -19.28 3.80
N GLY A 99 8.06 -18.66 4.19
CA GLY A 99 8.35 -17.25 3.95
C GLY A 99 8.51 -16.92 2.46
N MET A 100 7.88 -15.83 2.05
CA MET A 100 7.98 -15.28 0.71
C MET A 100 9.41 -14.80 0.42
N ASN A 101 9.93 -15.10 -0.76
CA ASN A 101 11.24 -14.63 -1.18
C ASN A 101 11.20 -13.14 -1.57
N PRO A 102 12.04 -12.26 -0.97
CA PRO A 102 12.02 -10.83 -1.28
C PRO A 102 12.48 -10.48 -2.71
N ARG A 103 13.03 -11.44 -3.48
CA ARG A 103 13.47 -11.22 -4.86
C ARG A 103 12.34 -11.30 -5.90
N LEU A 104 11.18 -11.86 -5.55
CA LEU A 104 9.99 -11.97 -6.40
C LEU A 104 10.24 -12.42 -7.86
N THR A 105 11.23 -13.27 -8.12
CA THR A 105 11.48 -13.76 -9.48
C THR A 105 10.52 -14.90 -9.78
N PHE A 106 9.59 -14.71 -10.73
CA PHE A 106 8.84 -15.84 -11.26
C PHE A 106 9.80 -16.81 -11.98
N PRO A 107 9.55 -18.14 -11.93
CA PRO A 107 10.40 -19.12 -12.61
C PRO A 107 10.56 -18.87 -14.13
N ASP A 108 9.64 -18.13 -14.74
CA ASP A 108 9.64 -17.78 -16.16
C ASP A 108 10.41 -16.48 -16.49
N GLY A 109 11.06 -15.86 -15.49
CA GLY A 109 11.91 -14.68 -15.65
C GLY A 109 11.15 -13.36 -15.85
N LYS A 110 9.81 -13.37 -15.77
CA LYS A 110 9.02 -12.13 -15.88
C LYS A 110 9.12 -11.30 -14.59
N PRO A 111 9.15 -9.96 -14.71
CA PRO A 111 9.05 -9.09 -13.54
C PRO A 111 7.71 -9.30 -12.84
N THR A 112 7.72 -9.17 -11.52
CA THR A 112 6.52 -9.22 -10.69
C THR A 112 5.61 -8.07 -11.01
N ASP A 113 4.29 -8.28 -10.91
CA ASP A 113 3.31 -7.20 -10.99
C ASP A 113 3.25 -6.48 -9.64
N LEU A 114 3.81 -5.27 -9.57
CA LEU A 114 3.89 -4.49 -8.33
C LEU A 114 2.52 -3.96 -7.88
N VAL A 115 1.49 -4.01 -8.74
CA VAL A 115 0.12 -3.65 -8.35
C VAL A 115 -0.39 -4.56 -7.23
N GLU A 116 0.01 -5.83 -7.22
CA GLU A 116 -0.33 -6.78 -6.14
C GLU A 116 0.20 -6.34 -4.78
N PHE A 117 1.29 -5.54 -4.76
CA PHE A 117 1.96 -5.06 -3.55
C PHE A 117 1.54 -3.63 -3.17
N TYR A 118 0.54 -3.05 -3.85
CA TYR A 118 0.10 -1.67 -3.62
C TYR A 118 -0.22 -1.36 -2.15
N ASP A 119 -0.82 -2.33 -1.44
CA ASP A 119 -1.22 -2.19 -0.04
C ASP A 119 -0.09 -2.48 0.96
N LEU A 120 1.12 -2.83 0.51
CA LEU A 120 2.21 -3.17 1.41
C LEU A 120 2.63 -2.03 2.35
N PRO A 121 2.63 -0.74 1.95
CA PRO A 121 2.89 0.34 2.90
C PRO A 121 1.87 0.42 4.05
N ARG A 122 0.61 -0.03 3.85
CA ARG A 122 -0.37 -0.15 4.95
C ARG A 122 0.07 -1.20 5.97
N LEU A 123 0.65 -2.32 5.51
CA LEU A 123 1.23 -3.32 6.40
C LEU A 123 2.37 -2.72 7.23
N LEU A 124 3.23 -1.90 6.63
CA LEU A 124 4.35 -1.26 7.33
C LEU A 124 3.88 -0.33 8.46
N ASP A 125 2.81 0.44 8.24
CA ASP A 125 2.17 1.24 9.28
C ASP A 125 1.64 0.33 10.41
N SER A 126 1.02 -0.80 10.08
CA SER A 126 0.53 -1.78 11.07
C SER A 126 1.65 -2.42 11.89
N ILE A 127 2.79 -2.74 11.27
CA ILE A 127 3.99 -3.22 11.98
C ILE A 127 4.50 -2.14 12.93
N ALA A 128 4.47 -0.87 12.53
CA ALA A 128 4.89 0.25 13.37
C ALA A 128 3.99 0.43 14.61
N LEU A 129 2.70 0.10 14.52
CA LEU A 129 1.78 0.16 15.66
C LEU A 129 2.14 -0.82 16.79
N ILE A 130 2.62 -2.02 16.44
CA ILE A 130 2.98 -3.08 17.40
C ILE A 130 4.48 -3.20 17.63
N GLN A 131 5.29 -2.28 17.10
CA GLN A 131 6.75 -2.44 17.06
C GLN A 131 7.40 -2.63 18.44
N ASP A 132 6.82 -2.06 19.49
CA ASP A 132 7.32 -2.14 20.86
C ASP A 132 7.07 -3.51 21.49
N GLU A 133 6.11 -4.27 20.96
CA GLU A 133 5.79 -5.64 21.38
C GLU A 133 6.72 -6.67 20.71
N LEU A 134 7.33 -6.30 19.59
CA LEU A 134 8.23 -7.19 18.82
C LEU A 134 9.62 -7.28 19.46
N SER A 135 10.30 -8.42 19.31
CA SER A 135 11.70 -8.53 19.72
C SER A 135 12.62 -7.74 18.78
N GLY A 136 13.79 -7.33 19.29
CA GLY A 136 14.81 -6.62 18.49
C GLY A 136 15.28 -7.42 17.27
N ASP A 137 15.45 -8.73 17.44
CA ASP A 137 15.86 -9.63 16.35
C ASP A 137 14.77 -9.77 15.30
N PHE A 138 13.50 -9.89 15.71
CA PHE A 138 12.36 -9.98 14.79
C PHE A 138 12.23 -8.69 13.94
N ARG A 139 12.33 -7.52 14.59
CA ARG A 139 12.35 -6.23 13.88
C ARG A 139 13.50 -6.14 12.88
N SER A 140 14.68 -6.61 13.27
CA SER A 140 15.88 -6.60 12.42
C SER A 140 15.72 -7.53 11.21
N ALA A 141 15.14 -8.72 11.41
CA ALA A 141 14.86 -9.68 10.35
C ALA A 141 13.84 -9.13 9.35
N LEU A 142 12.74 -8.53 9.81
CA LEU A 142 11.78 -7.84 8.92
C LEU A 142 12.45 -6.69 8.15
N LYS A 143 13.28 -5.90 8.81
CA LYS A 143 14.05 -4.83 8.14
C LYS A 143 14.96 -5.38 7.05
N GLY A 144 15.64 -6.50 7.31
CA GLY A 144 16.44 -7.20 6.31
C GLY A 144 15.61 -7.65 5.11
N TRP A 145 14.43 -8.24 5.36
CA TRP A 145 13.53 -8.70 4.31
C TRP A 145 13.05 -7.54 3.42
N PHE A 146 12.50 -6.48 4.01
CA PHE A 146 12.00 -5.33 3.26
C PHE A 146 13.12 -4.51 2.59
N SER A 147 14.34 -4.51 3.15
CA SER A 147 15.51 -3.95 2.48
C SER A 147 15.81 -4.72 1.19
N ALA A 148 15.91 -6.05 1.27
CA ALA A 148 16.15 -6.88 0.09
C ALA A 148 15.04 -6.74 -0.94
N PHE A 149 13.79 -6.54 -0.49
CA PHE A 149 12.68 -6.30 -1.38
C PHE A 149 12.74 -4.93 -2.06
N LEU A 150 13.13 -3.87 -1.34
CA LEU A 150 13.36 -2.55 -1.92
C LEU A 150 14.46 -2.59 -2.99
N ASP A 151 15.57 -3.29 -2.72
CA ASP A 151 16.65 -3.44 -3.69
C ASP A 151 16.13 -4.12 -4.97
N ARG A 152 15.24 -5.11 -4.84
CA ARG A 152 14.57 -5.74 -5.99
C ARG A 152 13.63 -4.78 -6.73
N VAL A 153 12.85 -3.96 -6.02
CA VAL A 153 11.98 -2.95 -6.63
C VAL A 153 12.82 -1.98 -7.46
N ASP A 154 13.98 -1.57 -6.96
CA ASP A 154 14.92 -0.72 -7.70
C ASP A 154 15.48 -1.42 -8.95
N ASP A 155 15.85 -2.70 -8.87
CA ASP A 155 16.35 -3.48 -10.01
C ASP A 155 15.35 -3.54 -11.18
N ILE A 156 14.03 -3.57 -10.89
CA ILE A 156 12.97 -3.69 -11.90
C ILE A 156 12.39 -2.35 -12.36
N LYS A 157 12.92 -1.21 -11.90
CA LYS A 157 12.43 0.13 -12.23
C LYS A 157 12.21 0.35 -13.73
N SER A 158 13.13 -0.14 -14.56
CA SER A 158 13.08 0.03 -16.02
C SER A 158 11.84 -0.60 -16.66
N HIS A 159 11.24 -1.63 -16.05
CA HIS A 159 10.00 -2.25 -16.51
C HIS A 159 8.76 -1.38 -16.27
N TYR A 160 8.81 -0.49 -15.28
CA TYR A 160 7.69 0.36 -14.88
C TYR A 160 7.74 1.75 -15.52
N HIS A 161 8.91 2.19 -15.96
CA HIS A 161 9.07 3.49 -16.64
C HIS A 161 8.12 3.66 -17.86
N PRO A 162 7.89 2.67 -18.73
CA PRO A 162 6.92 2.79 -19.83
C PRO A 162 5.46 2.95 -19.37
N SER A 163 5.14 2.51 -18.16
CA SER A 163 3.80 2.57 -17.56
C SER A 163 3.70 3.60 -16.43
N ALA A 164 4.65 4.54 -16.36
CA ALA A 164 4.76 5.51 -15.28
C ALA A 164 3.52 6.42 -15.11
N THR A 165 2.70 6.55 -16.15
CA THR A 165 1.45 7.32 -16.14
C THR A 165 0.21 6.49 -15.80
N GLY A 166 0.33 5.18 -15.64
CA GLY A 166 -0.75 4.27 -15.27
C GLY A 166 -0.56 3.65 -13.88
N LEU A 167 -1.54 2.84 -13.46
CA LEU A 167 -1.59 2.24 -12.11
C LEU A 167 -0.30 1.52 -11.71
N ALA A 168 0.33 0.79 -12.64
CA ALA A 168 1.59 0.11 -12.38
C ALA A 168 2.72 1.08 -11.98
N GLY A 169 2.78 2.26 -12.63
CA GLY A 169 3.70 3.33 -12.27
C GLY A 169 3.40 3.93 -10.91
N GLY A 170 2.13 4.21 -10.62
CA GLY A 170 1.70 4.68 -9.30
C GLY A 170 2.00 3.66 -8.17
N ALA A 171 1.80 2.38 -8.44
CA ALA A 171 2.11 1.31 -7.49
C ALA A 171 3.63 1.22 -7.22
N TYR A 172 4.45 1.36 -8.27
CA TYR A 172 5.90 1.47 -8.12
C TYR A 172 6.29 2.65 -7.21
N ASP A 173 5.73 3.85 -7.45
CA ASP A 173 6.00 5.05 -6.65
C ASP A 173 5.68 4.82 -5.17
N VAL A 174 4.46 4.37 -4.89
CA VAL A 174 3.95 4.13 -3.52
C VAL A 174 4.78 3.08 -2.81
N LEU A 175 5.09 1.97 -3.48
CA LEU A 175 5.84 0.87 -2.88
C LEU A 175 7.28 1.29 -2.57
N ARG A 176 7.97 1.88 -3.54
CA ARG A 176 9.36 2.33 -3.38
C ARG A 176 9.48 3.37 -2.28
N MET A 177 8.63 4.39 -2.29
CA MET A 177 8.63 5.45 -1.28
C MET A 177 8.21 4.93 0.10
N GLY A 178 7.25 4.01 0.17
CA GLY A 178 6.76 3.43 1.41
C GLY A 178 7.83 2.58 2.10
N LEU A 179 8.46 1.67 1.36
CA LEU A 179 9.59 0.86 1.83
C LEU A 179 10.75 1.74 2.28
N ALA A 180 11.14 2.71 1.46
CA ALA A 180 12.23 3.63 1.78
C ALA A 180 11.94 4.45 3.04
N THR A 181 10.71 4.96 3.20
CA THR A 181 10.28 5.69 4.40
C THR A 181 10.43 4.82 5.64
N TRP A 182 9.92 3.59 5.60
CA TRP A 182 9.96 2.67 6.74
C TRP A 182 11.40 2.23 7.10
N LEU A 183 12.27 2.09 6.09
CA LEU A 183 13.69 1.77 6.27
C LEU A 183 14.54 2.99 6.66
N GLY A 184 13.97 4.21 6.70
CA GLY A 184 14.70 5.44 7.01
C GLY A 184 15.58 5.97 5.87
N ARG A 185 15.36 5.52 4.63
CA ARG A 185 16.10 5.89 3.41
C ARG A 185 15.49 7.12 2.73
N SER A 186 15.54 8.27 3.40
CA SER A 186 14.86 9.51 2.96
C SER A 186 15.33 10.03 1.59
N GLU A 187 16.57 9.73 1.22
CA GLU A 187 17.17 10.07 -0.07
C GLU A 187 16.44 9.39 -1.25
N ILE A 188 16.02 8.13 -1.08
CA ILE A 188 15.24 7.39 -2.08
C ILE A 188 13.85 8.02 -2.24
N VAL A 189 13.25 8.46 -1.14
CA VAL A 189 11.95 9.14 -1.17
C VAL A 189 12.03 10.46 -1.93
N LYS A 190 13.11 11.24 -1.71
CA LYS A 190 13.34 12.53 -2.40
C LYS A 190 13.59 12.34 -3.89
N ASP A 191 14.39 11.35 -4.26
CA ASP A 191 14.64 10.96 -5.65
C ASP A 191 13.33 10.60 -6.36
N GLN A 192 12.53 9.70 -5.78
CA GLN A 192 11.25 9.32 -6.38
C GLN A 192 10.27 10.50 -6.46
N ALA A 193 10.24 11.37 -5.43
CA ALA A 193 9.40 12.55 -5.44
C ALA A 193 9.75 13.52 -6.58
N ALA A 194 11.03 13.65 -6.94
CA ALA A 194 11.45 14.47 -8.09
C ALA A 194 10.92 13.91 -9.42
N GLU A 195 10.90 12.58 -9.58
CA GLU A 195 10.28 11.94 -10.75
C GLU A 195 8.77 12.15 -10.80
N VAL A 196 8.10 12.03 -9.65
CA VAL A 196 6.65 12.33 -9.54
C VAL A 196 6.40 13.78 -9.94
N GLN A 197 7.17 14.75 -9.45
CA GLN A 197 7.06 16.16 -9.87
C GLN A 197 7.18 16.31 -11.39
N GLY A 198 8.17 15.65 -12.00
CA GLY A 198 8.33 15.66 -13.46
C GLY A 198 7.10 15.14 -14.21
N ARG A 199 6.37 14.16 -13.65
CA ARG A 199 5.10 13.69 -14.22
C ARG A 199 3.94 14.66 -13.99
N LEU A 200 3.85 15.28 -12.81
CA LEU A 200 2.83 16.30 -12.53
C LEU A 200 2.96 17.49 -13.48
N GLU A 201 4.19 17.95 -13.75
CA GLU A 201 4.51 19.02 -14.71
C GLU A 201 3.98 18.76 -16.12
N GLN A 202 4.00 17.50 -16.55
CA GLN A 202 3.56 17.10 -17.88
C GLN A 202 2.06 16.87 -17.96
N ALA A 203 1.43 16.48 -16.84
CA ALA A 203 0.08 15.95 -16.88
C ALA A 203 -1.00 16.88 -16.32
N ILE A 204 -0.68 17.78 -15.38
CA ILE A 204 -1.67 18.61 -14.68
C ILE A 204 -1.71 20.03 -15.25
N LYS A 205 -2.90 20.44 -15.70
CA LYS A 205 -3.17 21.81 -16.16
C LYS A 205 -3.58 22.74 -15.02
N ALA A 206 -3.55 24.05 -15.29
CA ALA A 206 -3.96 25.11 -14.37
C ALA A 206 -5.35 24.90 -13.74
N ASP A 207 -6.30 24.39 -14.54
CA ASP A 207 -7.68 24.12 -14.12
C ASP A 207 -7.88 22.76 -13.44
N GLY A 208 -6.80 22.05 -13.13
CA GLY A 208 -6.84 20.74 -12.49
C GLY A 208 -7.14 19.57 -13.42
N ARG A 209 -7.43 19.81 -14.71
CA ARG A 209 -7.55 18.70 -15.66
C ARG A 209 -6.21 17.96 -15.76
N THR A 210 -6.29 16.64 -15.67
CA THR A 210 -5.13 15.75 -15.74
C THR A 210 -5.19 14.85 -16.96
N LEU A 211 -4.03 14.56 -17.55
CA LEU A 211 -3.88 13.52 -18.58
C LEU A 211 -3.67 12.12 -17.98
N LEU A 212 -3.50 12.02 -16.66
CA LEU A 212 -3.37 10.74 -15.97
C LEU A 212 -4.73 10.07 -15.81
N PRO A 213 -4.79 8.73 -15.80
CA PRO A 213 -5.98 8.00 -15.40
C PRO A 213 -6.48 8.48 -14.04
N VAL A 214 -7.80 8.62 -13.93
CA VAL A 214 -8.47 8.90 -12.66
C VAL A 214 -8.71 7.58 -11.90
N GLY A 215 -8.96 7.64 -10.59
CA GLY A 215 -9.14 6.43 -9.76
C GLY A 215 -7.89 6.09 -8.95
N LEU A 216 -7.48 4.83 -8.94
CA LEU A 216 -6.34 4.35 -8.14
C LEU A 216 -5.02 5.05 -8.45
N GLN A 217 -4.81 5.55 -9.67
CA GLN A 217 -3.62 6.35 -9.98
C GLN A 217 -3.59 7.69 -9.21
N MET A 218 -4.75 8.30 -8.98
CA MET A 218 -4.85 9.53 -8.17
C MET A 218 -4.67 9.25 -6.68
N ASP A 219 -5.13 8.08 -6.21
CA ASP A 219 -4.81 7.60 -4.86
C ASP A 219 -3.30 7.41 -4.70
N ALA A 220 -2.65 6.78 -5.67
CA ALA A 220 -1.21 6.55 -5.65
C ALA A 220 -0.44 7.87 -5.54
N LEU A 221 -0.79 8.88 -6.36
CA LEU A 221 -0.19 10.21 -6.28
C LEU A 221 -0.42 10.90 -4.93
N ALA A 222 -1.61 10.77 -4.35
CA ALA A 222 -1.91 11.34 -3.04
C ALA A 222 -1.11 10.66 -1.93
N VAL A 223 -0.94 9.34 -2.00
CA VAL A 223 -0.11 8.57 -1.06
C VAL A 223 1.37 8.95 -1.24
N SER A 224 1.87 9.01 -2.47
CA SER A 224 3.23 9.49 -2.77
C SER A 224 3.47 10.90 -2.23
N ALA A 225 2.48 11.80 -2.32
CA ALA A 225 2.59 13.14 -1.78
C ALA A 225 2.68 13.17 -0.24
N GLU A 226 1.93 12.33 0.47
CA GLU A 226 2.08 12.18 1.92
C GLU A 226 3.44 11.58 2.30
N LEU A 227 3.91 10.55 1.58
CA LEU A 227 5.23 9.96 1.81
C LEU A 227 6.36 10.95 1.55
N ALA A 228 6.27 11.73 0.46
CA ALA A 228 7.23 12.79 0.14
C ALA A 228 7.32 13.85 1.26
N SER A 229 6.17 14.20 1.86
CA SER A 229 6.12 15.19 2.94
C SER A 229 6.93 14.75 4.16
N ARG A 230 6.98 13.44 4.46
CA ARG A 230 7.81 12.87 5.55
C ARG A 230 9.32 13.03 5.29
N ALA A 231 9.71 13.18 4.03
CA ALA A 231 11.08 13.49 3.62
C ALA A 231 11.33 15.00 3.39
N GLY A 232 10.36 15.86 3.72
CA GLY A 232 10.44 17.31 3.54
C GLY A 232 10.21 17.80 2.11
N VAL A 233 9.57 17.00 1.25
CA VAL A 233 9.21 17.40 -0.12
C VAL A 233 7.72 17.62 -0.23
N ASP A 234 7.30 18.83 -0.61
CA ASP A 234 5.89 19.18 -0.77
C ASP A 234 5.42 18.95 -2.22
N LEU A 235 4.82 17.78 -2.47
CA LEU A 235 4.19 17.46 -3.76
C LEU A 235 2.77 18.05 -3.90
N TRP A 236 2.09 18.33 -2.78
CA TRP A 236 0.74 18.89 -2.79
C TRP A 236 0.76 20.36 -3.23
N GLY A 237 1.69 21.12 -2.66
CA GLY A 237 1.92 22.54 -2.97
C GLY A 237 2.74 22.77 -4.24
N HIS A 238 3.31 21.73 -4.85
CA HIS A 238 4.04 21.87 -6.11
C HIS A 238 3.14 22.45 -7.21
N LYS A 239 3.61 23.54 -7.83
CA LYS A 239 2.94 24.23 -8.92
C LYS A 239 3.65 23.94 -10.23
N THR A 240 2.92 23.46 -11.22
CA THR A 240 3.47 23.23 -12.56
C THR A 240 3.91 24.56 -13.16
N ARG A 241 5.07 24.57 -13.82
CA ARG A 241 5.60 25.75 -14.53
C ARG A 241 4.65 26.18 -15.64
N THR A 242 4.00 25.22 -16.27
CA THR A 242 3.06 25.45 -17.37
C THR A 242 1.65 25.68 -16.82
N GLY A 243 1.42 26.89 -16.29
CA GLY A 243 0.07 27.35 -15.93
C GLY A 243 -0.31 27.22 -14.46
N GLY A 244 0.58 26.74 -13.58
CA GLY A 244 0.35 26.76 -12.12
C GLY A 244 -0.64 25.69 -11.63
N GLY A 245 -0.82 24.61 -12.39
CA GLY A 245 -1.59 23.45 -11.95
C GLY A 245 -0.96 22.78 -10.73
N SER A 246 -1.74 22.03 -9.96
CA SER A 246 -1.23 21.29 -8.79
C SER A 246 -2.07 20.05 -8.51
N LEU A 247 -1.54 19.15 -7.68
CA LEU A 247 -2.27 17.96 -7.25
C LEU A 247 -3.58 18.33 -6.52
N ILE A 248 -3.58 19.43 -5.75
CA ILE A 248 -4.79 19.98 -5.13
C ILE A 248 -5.83 20.38 -6.18
N ASN A 249 -5.42 21.07 -7.26
CA ASN A 249 -6.36 21.43 -8.33
C ASN A 249 -6.92 20.18 -9.01
N ALA A 250 -6.10 19.14 -9.21
CA ALA A 250 -6.57 17.89 -9.78
C ALA A 250 -7.60 17.18 -8.90
N VAL A 251 -7.37 17.11 -7.58
CA VAL A 251 -8.35 16.55 -6.64
C VAL A 251 -9.65 17.36 -6.62
N GLN A 252 -9.57 18.70 -6.65
CA GLN A 252 -10.75 19.56 -6.70
C GLN A 252 -11.58 19.35 -7.99
N ALA A 253 -10.90 19.23 -9.13
CA ALA A 253 -11.55 18.96 -10.41
C ALA A 253 -12.26 17.60 -10.41
N LEU A 254 -11.63 16.56 -9.82
CA LEU A 254 -12.23 15.23 -9.67
C LEU A 254 -13.49 15.24 -8.81
N VAL A 255 -13.44 15.89 -7.64
CA VAL A 255 -14.60 16.00 -6.75
C VAL A 255 -15.75 16.75 -7.44
N THR A 256 -15.43 17.82 -8.17
CA THR A 256 -16.42 18.60 -8.92
C THR A 256 -17.08 17.75 -10.01
N ASP A 257 -16.29 17.01 -10.79
CA ASP A 257 -16.80 16.11 -11.84
C ASP A 257 -17.68 14.98 -11.26
N ALA A 258 -17.25 14.33 -10.18
CA ALA A 258 -18.03 13.29 -9.51
C ALA A 258 -19.39 13.82 -9.03
N ASN A 259 -19.40 14.99 -8.38
CA ASN A 259 -20.63 15.65 -7.93
C ASN A 259 -21.56 15.98 -9.10
N ASN A 260 -21.02 16.52 -10.20
CA ASN A 260 -21.80 16.85 -11.40
C ASN A 260 -22.44 15.61 -12.04
N LYS A 261 -21.79 14.44 -11.92
CA LYS A 261 -22.29 13.15 -12.42
C LYS A 261 -23.22 12.43 -11.45
N GLY A 262 -23.49 13.01 -10.26
CA GLY A 262 -24.25 12.34 -9.21
C GLY A 262 -23.57 11.09 -8.66
N GLN A 263 -22.25 10.97 -8.83
CA GLN A 263 -21.46 9.86 -8.33
C GLN A 263 -21.01 10.18 -6.91
N ALA A 264 -21.15 9.21 -6.00
CA ALA A 264 -20.61 9.37 -4.65
C ALA A 264 -19.08 9.42 -4.74
N PRO A 265 -18.41 10.46 -4.19
CA PRO A 265 -16.96 10.59 -4.25
C PRO A 265 -16.20 9.58 -3.35
N GLN A 266 -16.89 8.54 -2.86
CA GLN A 266 -16.35 7.50 -1.99
C GLN A 266 -15.15 6.77 -2.60
N LEU A 267 -15.11 6.65 -3.94
CA LEU A 267 -13.97 6.13 -4.69
C LEU A 267 -12.67 6.92 -4.45
N TYR A 268 -12.78 8.17 -3.97
CA TYR A 268 -11.67 9.09 -3.73
C TYR A 268 -11.52 9.47 -2.26
N ASP A 269 -12.22 8.80 -1.34
CA ASP A 269 -12.28 9.20 0.09
C ASP A 269 -10.89 9.36 0.71
N ARG A 270 -9.98 8.40 0.46
CA ARG A 270 -8.60 8.47 0.97
C ARG A 270 -7.84 9.65 0.36
N THR A 271 -7.92 9.81 -0.95
CA THR A 271 -7.30 10.93 -1.70
C THR A 271 -7.79 12.28 -1.16
N ILE A 272 -9.10 12.44 -0.97
CA ILE A 272 -9.72 13.66 -0.43
C ILE A 272 -9.25 13.92 1.00
N LYS A 273 -9.27 12.90 1.87
CA LYS A 273 -8.80 13.01 3.27
C LYS A 273 -7.31 13.39 3.35
N LEU A 274 -6.48 12.89 2.43
CA LEU A 274 -5.06 13.28 2.35
C LEU A 274 -4.90 14.74 1.94
N ALA A 275 -5.61 15.20 0.91
CA ALA A 275 -5.60 16.59 0.49
C ALA A 275 -6.09 17.54 1.61
N GLN A 276 -7.17 17.19 2.30
CA GLN A 276 -7.70 17.96 3.44
C GLN A 276 -6.70 18.01 4.61
N ARG A 277 -6.03 16.91 4.92
CA ARG A 277 -4.98 16.87 5.94
C ARG A 277 -3.81 17.80 5.61
N HIS A 278 -3.38 17.82 4.35
CA HIS A 278 -2.35 18.76 3.92
C HIS A 278 -2.81 20.21 4.10
N ALA A 279 -4.04 20.54 3.67
CA ALA A 279 -4.60 21.88 3.83
C ALA A 279 -4.76 22.31 5.30
N ALA A 280 -4.93 21.38 6.24
CA ALA A 280 -5.01 21.69 7.66
C ALA A 280 -3.64 21.91 8.34
N ARG A 281 -2.53 21.54 7.69
CA ARG A 281 -1.16 21.68 8.21
C ARG A 281 -0.48 23.00 7.78
N ASN A 282 -1.05 23.71 6.80
CA ASN A 282 -0.51 24.92 6.19
C ASN A 282 -1.51 26.08 6.29
#